data_AF-A0A4R4WFV1-F1
#
_entry.id   AF-A0A4R4WFV1-F1
#
_cell.length_a   1.000
_cell.length_b   1.000
_cell.length_c   1.000
_cell.angle_alpha   90.00
_cell.angle_beta   90.00
_cell.angle_gamma   90.00
#
_symmetry.space_group_name_H-M   'P 1'
#
loop_
_entity.id
_entity.type
_entity.pdbx_description
1 polymer ?
#
loop_
_entity_poly.entity_id
_entity_poly.type
_entity_poly.pdbx_seq_one_letter_code
_entity_poly.pdbx_strand_id
1 'polypeptide(L)' 'MGEKTDRVEHSIRELIASDDLGPNGRLPSERTLAQELEAGRTTIRLVLMKLAAEGIVRSEHGRGYFKVAGSNETR' A
#
# COMPACT_ATOMS: atom_id res chain seq x y z
N MET A 1 20.90 1.63 6.19
CA MET A 1 19.43 1.43 6.30
C MET A 1 18.82 1.94 5.02
N GLY A 2 18.53 1.11 4.01
CA GLY A 2 17.95 1.66 2.78
C GLY A 2 17.46 0.66 1.74
N GLU A 3 18.17 -0.44 1.55
CA GLU A 3 17.92 -1.30 0.37
C GLU A 3 16.59 -2.06 0.44
N LYS A 4 16.21 -2.53 1.65
CA LYS A 4 14.98 -3.31 1.84
C LYS A 4 13.73 -2.44 1.82
N THR A 5 13.80 -1.22 2.34
CA THR A 5 12.64 -0.31 2.38
C THR A 5 12.25 0.15 0.99
N ASP A 6 13.25 0.49 0.16
CA ASP A 6 13.03 0.96 -1.20
C ASP A 6 12.40 -0.14 -2.07
N ARG A 7 12.90 -1.38 -1.96
CA ARG A 7 12.29 -2.55 -2.62
C ARG A 7 10.83 -2.74 -2.21
N VAL A 8 10.52 -2.67 -0.92
CA VAL A 8 9.15 -2.82 -0.41
C VAL A 8 8.25 -1.73 -0.97
N GLU A 9 8.72 -0.49 -0.96
CA GLU A 9 7.99 0.65 -1.53
C GLU A 9 7.71 0.46 -3.01
N HIS A 10 8.72 0.09 -3.79
CA HIS A 10 8.57 -0.16 -5.21
C HIS A 10 7.59 -1.31 -5.48
N SER A 11 7.73 -2.44 -4.78
CA SER A 11 6.80 -3.56 -4.89
C SER A 11 5.36 -3.19 -4.54
N ILE A 12 5.13 -2.39 -3.49
CA ILE A 12 3.78 -1.95 -3.13
C ILE A 12 3.22 -1.00 -4.20
N ARG A 13 4.04 -0.08 -4.73
CA ARG A 13 3.59 0.80 -5.83
C ARG A 13 3.24 0.02 -7.08
N GLU A 14 4.06 -0.95 -7.48
CA GLU A 14 3.80 -1.82 -8.61
C GLU A 14 2.51 -2.63 -8.41
N LEU A 15 2.26 -3.13 -7.19
CA LEU A 15 1.03 -3.85 -6.85
C LEU A 15 -0.21 -2.95 -6.95
N ILE A 16 -0.10 -1.68 -6.52
CA ILE A 16 -1.15 -0.68 -6.65
C ILE A 16 -1.38 -0.29 -8.11
N ALA A 17 -0.31 -0.19 -8.90
CA ALA A 17 -0.32 0.16 -10.31
C ALA A 17 -0.85 -0.96 -11.21
N SER A 18 -0.60 -2.22 -10.83
CA SER A 18 -1.03 -3.41 -11.59
C SER A 18 -2.55 -3.66 -11.55
N ASP A 19 -3.31 -2.84 -10.81
CA ASP A 19 -4.78 -2.94 -10.66
C ASP A 19 -5.30 -4.30 -10.14
N ASP A 20 -4.40 -5.16 -9.67
CA ASP A 20 -4.73 -6.44 -9.02
C ASP A 20 -5.41 -6.24 -7.65
N LEU A 21 -5.44 -5.00 -7.18
CA LEU A 21 -6.23 -4.57 -6.04
C LEU A 21 -7.70 -4.60 -6.43
N GLY A 22 -8.39 -5.70 -6.08
CA GLY A 22 -9.79 -5.96 -6.44
C GLY A 22 -10.73 -4.77 -6.21
N PRO A 23 -11.99 -4.83 -6.68
CA PRO A 23 -12.82 -3.70 -7.19
C PRO A 23 -12.97 -2.44 -6.32
N ASN A 24 -12.59 -2.48 -5.04
CA ASN A 24 -12.54 -1.33 -4.14
C ASN A 24 -11.12 -0.76 -3.94
N GLY A 25 -10.13 -1.23 -4.71
CA GLY A 25 -8.72 -0.87 -4.53
C GLY A 25 -8.17 -1.27 -3.17
N ARG A 26 -8.70 -2.32 -2.53
CA ARG A 26 -8.33 -2.70 -1.15
C ARG A 26 -6.94 -3.35 -1.14
N LEU A 27 -6.01 -2.76 -0.38
CA LEU A 27 -4.69 -3.35 -0.21
C LEU A 27 -4.73 -4.56 0.73
N PRO A 28 -3.81 -5.52 0.53
CA PRO A 28 -3.57 -6.57 1.51
C PRO A 28 -3.19 -5.97 2.86
N SER A 29 -3.53 -6.65 3.96
CA SER A 29 -3.19 -6.19 5.30
C SER A 29 -1.67 -6.15 5.50
N GLU A 30 -1.19 -5.33 6.46
CA GLU A 30 0.23 -5.24 6.83
C GLU A 30 0.87 -6.63 7.07
N ARG A 31 0.10 -7.55 7.66
CA ARG A 31 0.55 -8.93 7.89
C ARG A 31 0.79 -9.69 6.60
N THR A 32 -0.11 -9.57 5.61
CA THR A 32 0.04 -10.22 4.30
C THR A 32 1.22 -9.61 3.55
N LEU A 33 1.31 -8.28 3.46
CA LEU A 33 2.44 -7.61 2.80
C LEU A 33 3.79 -7.96 3.44
N ALA A 34 3.84 -8.08 4.77
CA ALA A 34 5.06 -8.52 5.47
C ALA A 34 5.46 -9.96 5.13
N GLN A 35 4.50 -10.84 4.84
CA GLN A 35 4.76 -12.22 4.43
C GLN A 35 5.17 -12.29 2.95
N GLU A 36 4.40 -11.65 2.06
CA GLU A 36 4.65 -11.63 0.61
C GLU A 36 5.99 -10.97 0.25
N LEU A 37 6.34 -9.88 0.93
CA LEU A 37 7.56 -9.11 0.68
C LEU A 37 8.71 -9.52 1.61
N GLU A 38 8.50 -10.53 2.46
CA GLU A 38 9.45 -10.99 3.49
C GLU A 38 10.07 -9.82 4.28
N ALA A 39 9.24 -8.83 4.58
CA ALA A 39 9.64 -7.55 5.15
C ALA A 39 9.14 -7.42 6.60
N GLY A 40 9.90 -6.69 7.41
CA GLY A 40 9.47 -6.39 8.77
C GLY A 40 8.18 -5.57 8.78
N ARG A 41 7.25 -5.91 9.69
CA ARG A 41 5.98 -5.15 9.89
C ARG A 41 6.22 -3.64 10.06
N THR A 42 7.30 -3.28 10.74
CA THR A 42 7.72 -1.87 10.91
C THR A 42 8.04 -1.21 9.56
N THR A 43 8.77 -1.90 8.68
CA THR A 43 9.11 -1.40 7.33
C THR A 43 7.85 -1.23 6.49
N ILE A 44 6.98 -2.24 6.46
CA ILE A 44 5.69 -2.16 5.76
C ILE A 44 4.89 -0.96 6.25
N ARG A 45 4.76 -0.78 7.56
CA ARG A 45 4.02 0.34 8.16
C ARG A 45 4.62 1.70 7.77
N LEU A 46 5.95 1.84 7.81
CA LEU A 46 6.63 3.08 7.40
C LEU A 46 6.38 3.41 5.94
N VAL A 47 6.49 2.41 5.06
CA VAL A 47 6.23 2.57 3.62
C VAL A 47 4.77 2.93 3.38
N LEU A 48 3.82 2.23 4.00
CA LEU A 48 2.40 2.54 3.87
C LEU A 48 2.05 3.94 4.38
N MET A 49 2.66 4.39 5.48
CA MET A 49 2.50 5.76 5.97
C MET A 49 3.06 6.79 4.98
N LYS A 50 4.22 6.51 4.37
CA LYS A 50 4.81 7.37 3.34
C LYS A 50 3.90 7.45 2.10
N LEU A 51 3.45 6.31 1.58
CA LEU A 51 2.51 6.25 0.45
C LEU A 51 1.17 6.93 0.79
N ALA A 52 0.73 6.86 2.04
CA ALA A 52 -0.48 7.56 2.49
C ALA A 52 -0.28 9.07 2.52
N ALA A 53 0.89 9.55 2.96
CA ALA A 53 1.25 10.96 2.93
C ALA A 53 1.41 11.49 1.50
N GLU A 54 1.87 10.66 0.57
CA GLU A 54 1.92 10.97 -0.87
C GLU A 54 0.53 10.96 -1.53
N GLY A 55 -0.51 10.49 -0.83
CA GLY A 55 -1.87 10.41 -1.36
C GLY A 55 -2.09 9.25 -2.33
N ILE A 56 -1.22 8.24 -2.33
CA ILE A 56 -1.35 7.02 -3.14
C ILE A 56 -2.29 6.02 -2.47
N VAL A 57 -2.29 5.97 -1.13
CA VAL A 57 -3.17 5.10 -0.34
C VAL A 57 -3.88 5.87 0.78
N ARG A 58 -5.02 5.37 1.25
CA ARG A 58 -5.73 5.84 2.44
C ARG A 58 -5.75 4.73 3.48
N SER A 59 -5.38 5.06 4.71
CA SER A 59 -5.66 4.21 5.86
C SER A 59 -7.08 4.46 6.35
N GLU A 60 -7.88 3.40 6.46
CA GLU A 60 -9.16 3.42 7.16
C GLU A 60 -9.04 2.64 8.46
N HIS A 61 -9.30 3.33 9.58
CA HIS A 61 -9.22 2.76 10.91
C HIS A 61 -10.14 1.52 11.01
N GLY A 62 -9.55 0.35 11.26
CA GLY A 62 -10.27 -0.92 11.39
C GLY A 62 -10.59 -1.66 10.09
N ARG A 63 -10.33 -1.08 8.91
CA ARG A 63 -10.65 -1.69 7.60
C ARG A 63 -9.44 -2.03 6.74
N GLY A 64 -8.31 -1.34 6.96
CA GLY A 64 -7.04 -1.57 6.28
C GLY A 64 -6.59 -0.37 5.45
N TYR A 65 -5.81 -0.63 4.40
CA TYR A 65 -5.34 0.38 3.46
C TYR A 65 -6.08 0.24 2.13
N PHE A 66 -6.36 1.37 1.48
CA PHE A 66 -7.10 1.44 0.23
C PHE A 66 -6.33 2.31 -0.78
N LYS A 67 -6.28 1.92 -2.04
CA LYS A 67 -5.72 2.72 -3.14
C LYS A 67 -6.55 4.00 -3.28
N VAL A 68 -5.87 5.13 -3.30
CA VAL A 68 -6.47 6.38 -3.78
C VAL A 68 -6.37 6.33 -5.29
N ALA A 69 -7.37 5.72 -5.93
CA ALA A 69 -7.54 5.91 -7.36
C ALA A 69 -7.90 7.38 -7.54
N GLY A 70 -6.99 8.15 -8.13
CA GLY A 70 -7.24 9.55 -8.44
C GLY A 70 -8.51 9.64 -9.27
N SER A 71 -9.56 10.18 -8.66
CA SER A 71 -10.75 10.72 -9.30
C SER A 71 -11.38 9.81 -10.38
N ASN A 72 -12.29 8.92 -9.99
CA ASN A 72 -13.45 8.74 -10.85
C ASN A 72 -14.65 9.46 -10.25
N GLU A 73 -14.87 10.63 -10.82
CA GLU A 73 -16.08 11.42 -10.84
C GLU A 73 -17.32 10.50 -11.03
N THR A 74 -18.32 10.65 -10.17
CA THR A 74 -19.71 10.65 -10.65
C THR A 74 -20.47 11.64 -9.79
N ARG A 75 -20.81 12.73 -10.48
CA ARG A 75 -21.71 13.81 -10.11
C ARG A 75 -23.13 13.32 -9.84
#